data_AF-A0A2D7JJ45-F1
#
_entry.id   AF-A0A2D7JJ45-F1
#
_cell.length_a   1.000
_cell.length_b   1.000
_cell.length_c   1.000
_cell.angle_alpha   90.00
_cell.angle_beta   90.00
_cell.angle_gamma   90.00
#
_symmetry.space_group_name_H-M   'P 1'
#
loop_
_entity.id
_entity.type
_entity.pdbx_description
1 polymer ?
#
loop_
_entity_poly.entity_id
_entity_poly.type
_entity_poly.pdbx_seq_one_letter_code
_entity_poly.pdbx_strand_id
1 'polypeptide(L)'
;MDLYLRLKSAGKDKTFVRGAHRNVGYVIKVLGDHPLSSYSTVDAAKFRDWLIDQGMAKDTIKRVFGSIRSIINLAIKEQGLGCSNAFSGTFMPEGLPVNQRQPIPLSDIYKIQEKCRNQDDELRWIIALLSDTGMRLGEAIGLLRSDIVIDGDNSYIDLKPHPWRRLKTPGSKRQIPLVGSSLWAAKRVLKQSPDTPFAIPKYCSDEGHKTNSASAALNKWLRNHAPEGCV
;
A
#
# COMPACT_ATOMS: atom_id res chain seq x y z
N MET A 1 17.11 14.51 11.07
CA MET A 1 15.79 14.16 10.49
C MET A 1 15.28 15.26 9.55
N ASP A 2 15.27 16.51 10.01
CA ASP A 2 14.68 17.64 9.27
C ASP A 2 15.31 17.87 7.90
N LEU A 3 16.65 17.74 7.80
CA LEU A 3 17.36 17.79 6.52
C LEU A 3 16.82 16.75 5.52
N TYR A 4 16.60 15.51 5.97
CA TYR A 4 16.11 14.44 5.10
C TYR A 4 14.70 14.73 4.60
N LEU A 5 13.80 15.17 5.49
CA LEU A 5 12.45 15.52 5.09
C LEU A 5 12.46 16.72 4.14
N ARG A 6 13.17 17.80 4.46
CA ARG A 6 13.29 18.99 3.60
C ARG A 6 13.70 18.63 2.17
N LEU A 7 14.62 17.67 2.00
CA LEU A 7 15.14 17.29 0.69
C LEU A 7 14.33 16.18 -0.02
N LYS A 8 13.67 15.29 0.72
CA LYS A 8 13.04 14.07 0.15
C LYS A 8 11.53 14.01 0.27
N SER A 9 10.88 14.87 1.06
CA SER A 9 9.42 14.84 1.26
C SER A 9 8.64 15.51 0.14
N ALA A 10 9.30 16.28 -0.75
CA ALA A 10 8.64 16.91 -1.89
C ALA A 10 7.92 15.85 -2.75
N GLY A 11 6.60 16.02 -2.92
CA GLY A 11 5.75 15.09 -3.65
C GLY A 11 5.49 13.74 -2.96
N LYS A 12 5.90 13.56 -1.70
CA LYS A 12 5.60 12.37 -0.89
C LYS A 12 4.33 12.58 -0.06
N ASP A 13 3.69 11.47 0.29
CA ASP A 13 2.48 11.47 1.10
C ASP A 13 2.79 11.62 2.60
N LYS A 14 1.73 11.79 3.41
CA LYS A 14 1.84 11.87 4.87
C LYS A 14 2.40 10.58 5.49
N THR A 15 2.26 9.43 4.82
CA THR A 15 2.72 8.13 5.33
C THR A 15 4.24 8.01 5.25
N PHE A 16 4.87 8.57 4.21
CA PHE A 16 6.32 8.69 4.09
C PHE A 16 6.94 9.43 5.27
N VAL A 17 6.43 10.63 5.57
CA VAL A 17 6.92 11.48 6.68
C VAL A 17 6.77 10.77 8.02
N ARG A 18 5.58 10.22 8.28
CA ARG A 18 5.30 9.45 9.50
C ARG A 18 6.19 8.22 9.64
N GLY A 19 6.42 7.51 8.53
CA GLY A 19 7.29 6.33 8.50
C GLY A 19 8.73 6.69 8.86
N ALA A 20 9.27 7.77 8.30
CA ALA A 20 10.60 8.25 8.64
C ALA A 20 10.73 8.66 10.12
N HIS A 21 9.75 9.40 10.67
CA HIS A 21 9.74 9.75 12.11
C HIS A 21 9.68 8.53 13.01
N ARG A 22 8.80 7.58 12.70
CA ARG A 22 8.68 6.34 13.48
C ARG A 22 10.00 5.56 13.49
N ASN A 23 10.63 5.39 12.32
CA ASN A 23 11.85 4.61 12.19
C ASN A 23 13.03 5.27 12.92
N VAL A 24 13.16 6.60 12.85
CA VAL A 24 14.15 7.36 13.64
C VAL A 24 13.83 7.29 15.13
N GLY A 25 12.55 7.39 15.51
CA GLY A 25 12.10 7.25 16.89
C GLY A 25 12.45 5.88 17.49
N TYR A 26 12.43 4.80 16.69
CA TYR A 26 12.92 3.50 17.14
C TYR A 26 14.42 3.52 17.45
N VAL A 27 15.24 4.14 16.60
CA VAL A 27 16.68 4.27 16.85
C VAL A 27 16.93 5.04 18.15
N ILE A 28 16.31 6.22 18.30
CA ILE A 28 16.47 7.06 19.49
C ILE A 28 16.01 6.34 20.75
N LYS A 29 14.90 5.61 20.68
CA LYS A 29 14.38 4.84 21.82
C LYS A 29 15.37 3.78 22.30
N VAL A 30 16.07 3.11 21.39
CA VAL A 30 16.92 1.96 21.71
C VAL A 30 18.35 2.38 22.00
N LEU A 31 18.87 3.34 21.25
CA LEU A 31 20.28 3.70 21.23
C LEU A 31 20.56 5.11 21.74
N GLY A 32 19.53 5.92 22.04
CA GLY A 32 19.68 7.33 22.39
C GLY A 32 19.76 8.25 21.16
N ASP A 33 19.68 9.56 21.40
CA ASP A 33 19.92 10.58 20.38
C ASP A 33 21.38 11.04 20.45
N HIS A 34 22.23 10.40 19.66
CA HIS A 34 23.66 10.67 19.62
C HIS A 34 24.15 11.15 18.25
N PRO A 35 25.30 11.85 18.18
CA PRO A 35 25.92 12.21 16.92
C PRO A 35 26.11 10.99 16.01
N LEU A 36 25.92 11.16 14.70
CA LEU A 36 25.99 10.05 13.75
C LEU A 36 27.34 9.31 13.76
N SER A 37 28.42 10.01 14.10
CA SER A 37 29.77 9.45 14.25
C SER A 37 29.96 8.56 15.47
N SER A 38 29.04 8.59 16.45
CA SER A 38 29.14 7.81 17.68
C SER A 38 28.48 6.42 17.58
N TYR A 39 27.57 6.21 16.63
CA TYR A 39 26.98 4.90 16.43
C TYR A 39 28.01 3.92 15.88
N SER A 40 28.04 2.73 16.46
CA SER A 40 28.87 1.62 16.02
C SER A 40 28.05 0.53 15.32
N THR A 41 28.73 -0.39 14.64
CA THR A 41 28.08 -1.59 14.08
C THR A 41 27.46 -2.47 15.16
N VAL A 42 28.00 -2.43 16.39
CA VAL A 42 27.43 -3.11 17.57
C VAL A 42 26.08 -2.50 17.93
N ASP A 43 25.94 -1.18 17.87
CA ASP A 43 24.66 -0.50 18.12
C ASP A 43 23.63 -0.85 17.05
N ALA A 44 24.05 -0.92 15.79
CA ALA A 44 23.18 -1.37 14.71
C ALA A 44 22.72 -2.84 14.91
N ALA A 45 23.58 -3.71 15.45
CA ALA A 45 23.21 -5.08 15.81
C ALA A 45 22.22 -5.11 16.99
N LYS A 46 22.47 -4.35 18.07
CA LYS A 46 21.53 -4.20 19.20
C LYS A 46 20.16 -3.72 18.73
N PHE A 47 20.13 -2.75 17.82
CA PHE A 47 18.90 -2.23 17.25
C PHE A 47 18.14 -3.28 16.44
N ARG A 48 18.85 -4.10 15.63
CA ARG A 48 18.24 -5.24 14.93
C ARG A 48 17.62 -6.21 15.92
N ASP A 49 18.36 -6.62 16.94
CA ASP A 49 17.93 -7.63 17.91
C ASP A 49 16.70 -7.14 18.67
N TRP A 50 16.69 -5.86 19.06
CA TRP A 50 15.50 -5.23 19.62
C TRP A 50 14.28 -5.30 18.69
N LEU A 51 14.43 -5.04 17.38
CA LEU A 51 13.32 -5.15 16.43
C LEU A 51 12.82 -6.59 16.28
N ILE A 52 13.71 -7.58 16.38
CA ILE A 52 13.36 -9.00 16.40
C ILE A 52 12.55 -9.32 17.66
N ASP A 53 12.99 -8.83 18.82
CA ASP A 53 12.29 -8.99 20.10
C ASP A 53 10.90 -8.33 20.11
N GLN A 54 10.71 -7.27 19.31
CA GLN A 54 9.38 -6.69 19.06
C GLN A 54 8.48 -7.55 18.14
N GLY A 55 8.94 -8.74 17.73
CA GLY A 55 8.20 -9.66 16.86
C GLY A 55 8.09 -9.19 15.40
N MET A 56 8.96 -8.29 14.94
CA MET A 56 8.88 -7.79 13.57
C MET A 56 9.35 -8.84 12.55
N ALA A 57 8.54 -9.05 11.50
CA ALA A 57 8.92 -9.89 10.37
C ALA A 57 10.18 -9.38 9.65
N LYS A 58 10.94 -10.30 9.04
CA LYS A 58 12.24 -10.02 8.38
C LYS A 58 12.20 -8.84 7.41
N ASP A 59 11.19 -8.81 6.54
CA ASP A 59 11.05 -7.74 5.54
C ASP A 59 10.71 -6.38 6.15
N THR A 60 10.01 -6.38 7.29
CA THR A 60 9.74 -5.15 8.03
C THR A 60 11.03 -4.60 8.62
N ILE A 61 11.85 -5.44 9.25
CA ILE A 61 13.17 -5.04 9.77
C ILE A 61 14.03 -4.49 8.64
N LYS A 62 14.14 -5.20 7.50
CA LYS A 62 14.88 -4.73 6.33
C LYS A 62 14.41 -3.36 5.82
N ARG A 63 13.09 -3.12 5.80
CA ARG A 63 12.53 -1.81 5.42
C ARG A 63 12.88 -0.70 6.41
N VAL A 64 12.83 -0.99 7.72
CA VAL A 64 13.23 -0.05 8.77
C VAL A 64 14.71 0.32 8.60
N PHE A 65 15.60 -0.67 8.45
CA PHE A 65 17.02 -0.44 8.18
C PHE A 65 17.26 0.33 6.89
N GLY A 66 16.56 0.01 5.80
CA GLY A 66 16.68 0.74 4.53
C GLY A 66 16.32 2.23 4.67
N SER A 67 15.28 2.53 5.45
CA SER A 67 14.90 3.90 5.79
C SER A 67 15.99 4.62 6.59
N ILE A 68 16.49 3.99 7.65
CA ILE A 68 17.53 4.57 8.52
C ILE A 68 18.81 4.83 7.72
N ARG A 69 19.25 3.85 6.91
CA ARG A 69 20.41 4.00 6.02
C ARG A 69 20.26 5.19 5.09
N SER A 70 19.09 5.33 4.46
CA SER A 70 18.82 6.44 3.53
C SER A 70 18.89 7.81 4.22
N ILE A 71 18.39 7.89 5.47
CA ILE A 71 18.42 9.13 6.26
C ILE A 71 19.86 9.48 6.65
N ILE A 72 20.60 8.53 7.21
CA ILE A 72 21.97 8.73 7.70
C ILE A 72 22.93 9.02 6.54
N ASN A 73 22.86 8.25 5.44
CA ASN A 73 23.73 8.47 4.28
C ASN A 73 23.52 9.85 3.66
N LEU A 74 22.28 10.32 3.59
CA LEU A 74 22.00 11.67 3.12
C LEU A 74 22.61 12.71 4.06
N ALA A 75 22.43 12.56 5.38
CA ALA A 75 23.01 13.49 6.35
C ALA A 75 24.54 13.53 6.28
N ILE A 76 25.20 12.37 6.23
CA ILE A 76 26.66 12.28 6.08
C ILE A 76 27.13 13.01 4.83
N LYS A 77 26.49 12.75 3.68
CA LYS A 77 26.86 13.37 2.40
C LYS A 77 26.63 14.89 2.38
N GLU A 78 25.45 15.34 2.79
CA GLU A 78 25.05 16.74 2.68
C GLU A 78 25.69 17.64 3.76
N GLN A 79 26.14 17.06 4.87
CA GLN A 79 26.84 17.78 5.93
C GLN A 79 28.36 17.55 5.90
N GLY A 80 28.87 16.78 4.93
CA GLY A 80 30.30 16.50 4.80
C GLY A 80 30.91 15.77 6.00
N LEU A 81 30.15 14.90 6.67
CA LEU A 81 30.65 14.19 7.86
C LEU A 81 31.68 13.13 7.48
N GLY A 82 32.83 13.12 8.16
CA GLY A 82 33.91 12.15 7.94
C GLY A 82 33.68 10.77 8.56
N CYS A 83 32.43 10.37 8.84
CA CYS A 83 32.10 9.09 9.47
C CYS A 83 31.41 8.12 8.51
N SER A 84 31.51 6.83 8.78
CA SER A 84 30.76 5.79 8.08
C SER A 84 29.38 5.58 8.70
N ASN A 85 28.42 5.14 7.90
CA ASN A 85 27.12 4.75 8.42
C ASN A 85 27.15 3.36 9.08
N ALA A 86 26.98 3.33 10.41
CA ALA A 86 26.93 2.13 11.24
C ALA A 86 25.88 1.09 10.83
N PHE A 87 24.78 1.51 10.19
CA PHE A 87 23.63 0.67 9.83
C PHE A 87 23.72 0.06 8.42
N SER A 88 24.81 0.30 7.69
CA SER A 88 24.96 -0.10 6.28
C SER A 88 25.13 -1.61 6.08
N GLY A 89 25.79 -2.30 7.03
CA GLY A 89 26.23 -3.70 6.88
C GLY A 89 25.63 -4.67 7.90
N THR A 90 24.55 -4.30 8.59
CA THR A 90 23.99 -5.13 9.66
C THR A 90 23.49 -6.48 9.12
N PHE A 91 24.10 -7.57 9.60
CA PHE A 91 23.71 -8.93 9.28
C PHE A 91 22.25 -9.19 9.68
N MET A 92 21.48 -9.88 8.83
CA MET A 92 20.08 -10.21 9.10
C MET A 92 19.95 -11.73 9.20
N PRO A 93 19.66 -12.28 10.40
CA PRO A 93 19.52 -13.71 10.62
C PRO A 93 18.51 -14.39 9.68
N GLU A 94 18.74 -15.68 9.45
CA GLU A 94 17.78 -16.59 8.84
C GLU A 94 16.73 -17.05 9.88
N GLY A 95 15.67 -17.72 9.42
CA GLY A 95 14.62 -18.24 10.31
C GLY A 95 13.66 -17.19 10.92
N LEU A 96 13.86 -15.90 10.65
CA LEU A 96 12.92 -14.86 11.08
C LEU A 96 11.54 -15.03 10.41
N PRO A 97 10.43 -14.71 11.12
CA PRO A 97 9.08 -14.81 10.58
C PRO A 97 8.94 -14.07 9.25
N VAL A 98 8.32 -14.75 8.28
CA VAL A 98 7.97 -14.19 6.96
C VAL A 98 6.45 -14.15 6.86
N ASN A 99 5.92 -12.95 6.58
CA ASN A 99 4.50 -12.80 6.27
C ASN A 99 4.31 -13.06 4.78
N GLN A 100 4.02 -14.30 4.40
CA GLN A 100 3.68 -14.66 3.02
C GLN A 100 2.18 -14.86 2.88
N ARG A 101 1.54 -14.00 2.10
CA ARG A 101 0.13 -14.14 1.74
C ARG A 101 0.03 -15.11 0.57
N GLN A 102 -0.82 -16.13 0.70
CA GLN A 102 -1.06 -17.10 -0.37
C GLN A 102 -2.07 -16.53 -1.39
N PRO A 103 -1.96 -16.90 -2.68
CA PRO A 103 -2.97 -16.57 -3.67
C PRO A 103 -4.29 -17.28 -3.35
N ILE A 104 -5.42 -16.62 -3.60
CA ILE A 104 -6.74 -17.25 -3.47
C ILE A 104 -6.90 -18.27 -4.63
N PRO A 105 -7.24 -19.54 -4.35
CA PRO A 105 -7.48 -20.54 -5.39
C PRO A 105 -8.62 -20.13 -6.33
N LEU A 106 -8.51 -20.49 -7.62
CA LEU A 106 -9.48 -20.10 -8.64
C LEU A 106 -10.91 -20.56 -8.30
N SER A 107 -11.07 -21.76 -7.74
CA SER A 107 -12.36 -22.27 -7.27
C SER A 107 -13.01 -21.38 -6.22
N ASP A 108 -12.21 -20.80 -5.32
CA ASP A 108 -12.71 -19.91 -4.28
C ASP A 108 -12.95 -18.50 -4.79
N ILE A 109 -12.18 -18.04 -5.80
CA ILE A 109 -12.49 -16.81 -6.54
C ILE A 109 -13.90 -16.91 -7.13
N TYR A 110 -14.26 -18.02 -7.78
CA TYR A 110 -15.62 -18.18 -8.34
C TYR A 110 -16.71 -18.14 -7.26
N LYS A 111 -16.52 -18.83 -6.13
CA LYS A 111 -17.46 -18.77 -5.00
C LYS A 111 -17.59 -17.36 -4.43
N ILE A 112 -16.48 -16.64 -4.31
CA ILE A 112 -16.46 -15.25 -3.84
C ILE A 112 -17.23 -14.35 -4.83
N GLN A 113 -16.99 -14.50 -6.13
CA GLN A 113 -17.68 -13.74 -7.17
C GLN A 113 -19.19 -14.00 -7.17
N GLU A 114 -19.62 -15.25 -7.00
CA GLU A 114 -21.04 -15.60 -6.85
C GLU A 114 -21.66 -14.91 -5.62
N LYS A 115 -20.99 -14.97 -4.46
CA LYS A 115 -21.43 -14.27 -3.27
C LYS A 115 -21.48 -12.75 -3.45
N CYS A 116 -20.57 -12.18 -4.23
CA CYS A 116 -20.62 -10.78 -4.60
C CYS A 116 -21.90 -10.44 -5.37
N ARG A 117 -22.30 -11.29 -6.32
CA ARG A 117 -23.55 -11.11 -7.08
C ARG A 117 -24.80 -11.24 -6.23
N ASN A 118 -24.79 -12.15 -5.25
CA ASN A 118 -25.93 -12.37 -4.37
C ASN A 118 -26.15 -11.21 -3.38
N GLN A 119 -25.07 -10.58 -2.89
CA GLN A 119 -25.17 -9.46 -1.93
C GLN A 119 -25.32 -8.10 -2.62
N ASP A 120 -24.72 -7.94 -3.81
CA ASP A 120 -24.94 -6.80 -4.72
C ASP A 120 -24.87 -5.41 -4.04
N ASP A 121 -23.85 -5.23 -3.20
CA ASP A 121 -23.56 -3.97 -2.52
C ASP A 121 -22.22 -3.38 -2.99
N GLU A 122 -21.99 -2.11 -2.68
CA GLU A 122 -20.81 -1.35 -3.11
C GLU A 122 -19.48 -2.02 -2.74
N LEU A 123 -19.37 -2.67 -1.58
CA LEU A 123 -18.15 -3.41 -1.22
C LEU A 123 -17.93 -4.61 -2.15
N ARG A 124 -19.00 -5.30 -2.55
CA ARG A 124 -18.94 -6.49 -3.42
C ARG A 124 -18.66 -6.10 -4.86
N TRP A 125 -19.15 -4.95 -5.30
CA TRP A 125 -18.76 -4.39 -6.59
C TRP A 125 -17.25 -4.11 -6.65
N ILE A 126 -16.65 -3.58 -5.57
CA ILE A 126 -15.19 -3.38 -5.51
C ILE A 126 -14.45 -4.71 -5.64
N ILE A 127 -14.85 -5.75 -4.90
CA ILE A 127 -14.20 -7.08 -4.98
C ILE A 127 -14.31 -7.65 -6.40
N ALA A 128 -15.50 -7.63 -6.97
CA ALA A 128 -15.76 -8.14 -8.31
C ALA A 128 -15.00 -7.34 -9.39
N LEU A 129 -14.87 -6.02 -9.24
CA LEU A 129 -14.06 -5.18 -10.13
C LEU A 129 -12.59 -5.60 -10.08
N LEU A 130 -12.03 -5.80 -8.88
CA LEU A 130 -10.62 -6.17 -8.70
C LEU A 130 -10.29 -7.57 -9.19
N SER A 131 -11.27 -8.48 -9.19
CA SER A 131 -11.05 -9.90 -9.46
C SER A 131 -10.51 -10.17 -10.87
N ASP A 132 -11.00 -9.41 -11.87
CA ASP A 132 -10.65 -9.65 -13.27
C ASP A 132 -9.73 -8.57 -13.86
N THR A 133 -9.64 -7.39 -13.23
CA THR A 133 -8.94 -6.22 -13.77
C THR A 133 -7.48 -6.10 -13.33
N GLY A 134 -7.09 -6.79 -12.25
CA GLY A 134 -5.76 -6.67 -11.66
C GLY A 134 -5.42 -5.26 -11.17
N MET A 135 -6.41 -4.39 -11.00
CA MET A 135 -6.22 -3.04 -10.49
C MET A 135 -5.74 -3.07 -9.05
N ARG A 136 -4.99 -2.04 -8.65
CA ARG A 136 -4.76 -1.80 -7.22
C ARG A 136 -6.07 -1.31 -6.61
N LEU A 137 -6.34 -1.68 -5.35
CA LEU A 137 -7.54 -1.23 -4.64
C LEU A 137 -7.73 0.30 -4.70
N GLY A 138 -6.65 1.06 -4.53
CA GLY A 138 -6.71 2.51 -4.64
C GLY A 138 -7.14 2.99 -6.02
N GLU A 139 -6.69 2.33 -7.11
CA GLU A 139 -7.07 2.63 -8.49
C GLU A 139 -8.57 2.45 -8.69
N ALA A 140 -9.15 1.35 -8.19
CA ALA A 140 -10.58 1.04 -8.29
C ALA A 140 -11.46 2.02 -7.48
N ILE A 141 -11.04 2.35 -6.25
CA ILE A 141 -11.80 3.26 -5.38
C ILE A 141 -11.84 4.68 -5.96
N GLY A 142 -10.74 5.15 -6.53
CA GLY A 142 -10.66 6.52 -7.05
C GLY A 142 -11.06 6.64 -8.50
N LEU A 143 -11.94 5.78 -9.01
CA LEU A 143 -12.55 5.92 -10.34
C LEU A 143 -13.67 6.95 -10.31
N LEU A 144 -13.79 7.70 -11.39
CA LEU A 144 -15.04 8.37 -11.75
C LEU A 144 -15.95 7.40 -12.49
N ARG A 145 -17.24 7.73 -12.50
CA ARG A 145 -18.23 7.07 -13.35
C ARG A 145 -17.87 7.20 -14.83
N SER A 146 -17.34 8.35 -15.23
CA SER A 146 -16.86 8.62 -16.60
C SER A 146 -15.59 7.87 -17.00
N ASP A 147 -14.89 7.25 -16.04
CA ASP A 147 -13.76 6.36 -16.35
C ASP A 147 -14.23 4.96 -16.79
N ILE A 148 -15.50 4.62 -16.57
CA ILE A 148 -16.09 3.32 -16.88
C ILE A 148 -16.87 3.43 -18.19
N VAL A 149 -16.38 2.75 -19.23
CA VAL A 149 -17.00 2.73 -20.56
C VAL A 149 -17.68 1.37 -20.77
N ILE A 150 -18.99 1.38 -20.96
CA ILE A 150 -19.78 0.19 -21.29
C ILE A 150 -20.16 0.27 -22.76
N ASP A 151 -19.48 -0.53 -23.58
CA ASP A 151 -19.67 -0.58 -25.03
C ASP A 151 -19.55 -2.02 -25.52
N GLY A 152 -20.65 -2.78 -25.44
CA GLY A 152 -20.69 -4.18 -25.85
C GLY A 152 -19.52 -5.00 -25.30
N ASP A 153 -18.84 -5.71 -26.21
CA ASP A 153 -17.64 -6.52 -25.94
C ASP A 153 -16.36 -5.68 -25.75
N ASN A 154 -16.40 -4.39 -26.10
CA ASN A 154 -15.31 -3.43 -25.94
C ASN A 154 -15.47 -2.58 -24.66
N SER A 155 -16.12 -3.12 -23.63
CA SER A 155 -16.24 -2.42 -22.34
C SER A 155 -14.89 -2.35 -21.62
N TYR A 156 -14.51 -1.19 -21.08
CA TYR A 156 -13.22 -1.00 -20.39
C TYR A 156 -13.26 0.08 -19.31
N ILE A 157 -12.23 0.11 -18.47
CA ILE A 157 -11.89 1.22 -17.57
C ILE A 157 -10.76 2.04 -18.19
N ASP A 158 -10.96 3.34 -18.39
CA ASP A 158 -9.91 4.30 -18.74
C ASP A 158 -9.15 4.73 -17.48
N LEU A 159 -8.18 3.92 -17.04
CA LEU A 159 -7.44 4.21 -15.82
C LEU A 159 -6.46 5.35 -16.05
N LYS A 160 -6.74 6.50 -15.44
CA LYS A 160 -5.93 7.73 -15.53
C LYS A 160 -5.70 8.38 -14.16
N PRO A 161 -4.74 9.30 -14.01
CA PRO A 161 -4.53 10.01 -12.76
C PRO A 161 -5.62 11.05 -12.52
N HIS A 162 -6.00 11.23 -11.26
CA HIS A 162 -6.95 12.27 -10.82
C HIS A 162 -6.37 13.07 -9.65
N PRO A 163 -6.88 14.28 -9.35
CA PRO A 163 -6.40 15.10 -8.22
C PRO A 163 -6.46 14.37 -6.87
N TRP A 164 -7.57 13.67 -6.59
CA TRP A 164 -7.76 12.87 -5.36
C TRP A 164 -6.97 11.55 -5.36
N ARG A 165 -6.47 11.11 -6.52
CA ARG A 165 -5.77 9.84 -6.69
C ARG A 165 -4.69 9.90 -7.78
N ARG A 166 -3.45 10.09 -7.34
CA ARG A 166 -2.27 9.95 -8.22
C ARG A 166 -2.02 8.49 -8.57
N LEU A 167 -1.50 8.26 -9.77
CA LEU A 167 -0.98 6.96 -10.18
C LEU A 167 0.46 6.78 -9.70
N LYS A 168 0.82 5.56 -9.31
CA LYS A 168 2.14 5.25 -8.74
C LYS A 168 3.27 5.40 -9.77
N THR A 169 3.01 5.07 -11.03
CA THR A 169 3.97 5.16 -12.13
C THR A 169 3.27 5.64 -13.42
N PRO A 170 4.00 6.25 -14.37
CA PRO A 170 3.43 6.66 -15.66
C PRO A 170 2.75 5.50 -16.41
N GLY A 171 3.37 4.31 -16.41
CA GLY A 171 2.80 3.09 -17.02
C GLY A 171 1.55 2.54 -16.34
N SER A 172 1.08 3.14 -15.25
CA SER A 172 -0.20 2.76 -14.66
C SER A 172 -1.40 3.30 -15.46
N LYS A 173 -1.20 4.34 -16.30
CA LYS A 173 -2.25 4.87 -17.18
C LYS A 173 -2.50 3.87 -18.32
N ARG A 174 -3.68 3.29 -18.40
CA ARG A 174 -4.02 2.25 -19.39
C ARG A 174 -5.52 2.04 -19.49
N GLN A 175 -5.98 1.49 -20.60
CA GLN A 175 -7.33 0.91 -20.69
C GLN A 175 -7.30 -0.53 -20.16
N ILE A 176 -8.27 -0.89 -19.33
CA ILE A 176 -8.40 -2.22 -18.74
C ILE A 176 -9.71 -2.83 -19.19
N PRO A 177 -9.72 -3.93 -19.97
CA PRO A 177 -10.94 -4.59 -20.39
C PRO A 177 -11.79 -5.01 -19.19
N LEU A 178 -13.11 -4.82 -19.31
CA LEU A 178 -14.10 -5.27 -18.35
C LEU A 178 -14.72 -6.57 -18.84
N VAL A 179 -14.48 -7.65 -18.11
CA VAL A 179 -15.00 -9.00 -18.42
C VAL A 179 -15.63 -9.63 -17.18
N GLY A 180 -16.43 -10.69 -17.37
CA GLY A 180 -16.91 -11.54 -16.27
C GLY A 180 -17.56 -10.79 -15.11
N SER A 181 -16.94 -10.86 -13.94
CA SER A 181 -17.44 -10.26 -12.70
C SER A 181 -17.14 -8.77 -12.60
N SER A 182 -16.02 -8.30 -13.16
CA SER A 182 -15.70 -6.89 -13.25
C SER A 182 -16.67 -6.11 -14.13
N LEU A 183 -17.07 -6.67 -15.28
CA LEU A 183 -18.09 -6.07 -16.16
C LEU A 183 -19.45 -5.97 -15.49
N TRP A 184 -19.85 -7.03 -14.78
CA TRP A 184 -21.08 -7.00 -13.99
C TRP A 184 -21.02 -5.89 -12.93
N ALA A 185 -19.94 -5.82 -12.15
CA ALA A 185 -19.76 -4.81 -11.11
C ALA A 185 -19.79 -3.38 -11.69
N ALA A 186 -19.11 -3.14 -12.81
CA ALA A 186 -19.10 -1.86 -13.50
C ALA A 186 -20.52 -1.42 -13.91
N LYS A 187 -21.34 -2.35 -14.44
CA LYS A 187 -22.75 -2.08 -14.75
C LYS A 187 -23.57 -1.76 -13.50
N ARG A 188 -23.33 -2.44 -12.36
CA ARG A 188 -24.02 -2.16 -11.09
C ARG A 188 -23.66 -0.77 -10.57
N VAL A 189 -22.38 -0.42 -10.57
CA VAL A 189 -21.87 0.90 -10.19
C VAL A 189 -22.55 2.00 -11.01
N LEU A 190 -22.59 1.85 -12.34
CA LEU A 190 -23.23 2.84 -13.22
C LEU A 190 -24.76 2.88 -13.10
N LYS A 191 -25.41 1.78 -12.70
CA LYS A 191 -26.86 1.77 -12.46
C LYS A 191 -27.28 2.56 -11.22
N GLN A 192 -26.37 2.75 -10.26
CA GLN A 192 -26.64 3.65 -9.14
C GLN A 192 -26.74 5.09 -9.64
N SER A 193 -27.63 5.88 -9.05
CA SER A 193 -27.79 7.30 -9.34
C SER A 193 -27.43 8.19 -8.13
N PRO A 194 -26.18 8.13 -7.63
CA PRO A 194 -25.77 9.04 -6.58
C PRO A 194 -25.54 10.44 -7.16
N ASP A 195 -25.77 11.49 -6.36
CA ASP A 195 -25.51 12.89 -6.74
C ASP A 195 -24.01 13.22 -6.67
N THR A 196 -23.21 12.49 -7.44
CA THR A 196 -21.75 12.59 -7.40
C THR A 196 -21.09 11.92 -8.62
N PRO A 197 -19.96 12.45 -9.12
CA PRO A 197 -19.24 11.85 -10.25
C PRO A 197 -18.42 10.60 -9.86
N PHE A 198 -18.24 10.31 -8.57
CA PHE A 198 -17.42 9.19 -8.11
C PHE A 198 -18.10 7.84 -8.34
N ALA A 199 -17.33 6.85 -8.79
CA ALA A 199 -17.82 5.48 -8.96
C ALA A 199 -18.10 4.80 -7.61
N ILE A 200 -17.27 5.09 -6.60
CA ILE A 200 -17.32 4.50 -5.24
C ILE A 200 -17.41 5.64 -4.20
N PRO A 201 -18.55 6.34 -4.09
CA PRO A 201 -18.66 7.55 -3.28
C PRO A 201 -18.45 7.34 -1.77
N LYS A 202 -18.69 6.14 -1.24
CA LYS A 202 -18.41 5.86 0.19
C LYS A 202 -16.94 5.98 0.57
N TYR A 203 -16.05 5.73 -0.40
CA TYR A 203 -14.60 5.68 -0.17
C TYR A 203 -13.81 6.69 -1.01
N CYS A 204 -14.45 7.52 -1.82
CA CYS A 204 -13.78 8.54 -2.61
C CYS A 204 -14.62 9.81 -2.70
N SER A 205 -13.96 10.94 -2.57
CA SER A 205 -14.52 12.28 -2.72
C SER A 205 -13.44 13.24 -3.23
N ASP A 206 -13.78 14.51 -3.43
CA ASP A 206 -12.84 15.53 -3.89
C ASP A 206 -11.69 15.76 -2.89
N GLU A 207 -11.92 15.48 -1.61
CA GLU A 207 -10.89 15.58 -0.55
C GLU A 207 -9.89 14.42 -0.58
N GLY A 208 -10.16 13.34 -1.32
CA GLY A 208 -9.27 12.19 -1.44
C GLY A 208 -9.96 10.82 -1.42
N HIS A 209 -9.17 9.78 -1.23
CA HIS A 209 -9.64 8.39 -1.18
C HIS A 209 -9.38 7.72 0.19
N LYS A 210 -10.30 6.86 0.62
CA LYS A 210 -10.28 6.10 1.87
C LYS A 210 -9.88 4.63 1.66
N THR A 211 -8.85 4.40 0.84
CA THR A 211 -8.34 3.07 0.47
C THR A 211 -8.05 2.16 1.67
N ASN A 212 -7.51 2.70 2.75
CA ASN A 212 -7.24 1.90 3.96
C ASN A 212 -8.53 1.42 4.64
N SER A 213 -9.54 2.30 4.73
CA SER A 213 -10.84 1.95 5.31
C SER A 213 -11.56 0.92 4.46
N ALA A 214 -11.52 1.08 3.13
CA ALA A 214 -12.05 0.09 2.21
C ALA A 214 -11.31 -1.26 2.36
N SER A 215 -9.97 -1.25 2.38
CA SER A 215 -9.16 -2.47 2.58
C SER A 215 -9.56 -3.21 3.86
N ALA A 216 -9.73 -2.49 4.97
CA ALA A 216 -10.16 -3.08 6.23
C ALA A 216 -11.56 -3.72 6.13
N ALA A 217 -12.52 -3.03 5.52
CA ALA A 217 -13.88 -3.55 5.32
C ALA A 217 -13.90 -4.78 4.40
N LEU A 218 -13.15 -4.73 3.29
CA LEU A 218 -13.04 -5.82 2.33
C LEU A 218 -12.38 -7.05 2.96
N ASN A 219 -11.25 -6.88 3.66
CA ASN A 219 -10.56 -7.99 4.31
C ASN A 219 -11.41 -8.60 5.44
N LYS A 220 -12.16 -7.79 6.20
CA LYS A 220 -13.09 -8.29 7.22
C LYS A 220 -14.12 -9.24 6.60
N TRP A 221 -14.66 -8.90 5.43
CA TRP A 221 -15.61 -9.77 4.74
C TRP A 221 -14.91 -10.98 4.12
N LEU A 222 -13.82 -10.78 3.40
CA LEU A 222 -13.08 -11.83 2.69
C LEU A 222 -12.52 -12.90 3.63
N ARG A 223 -12.13 -12.58 4.86
CA ARG A 223 -11.67 -13.58 5.86
C ARG A 223 -12.70 -14.67 6.15
N ASN A 224 -13.99 -14.40 5.98
CA ASN A 224 -15.06 -15.39 6.18
C ASN A 224 -15.36 -16.19 4.90
N HIS A 225 -14.69 -15.90 3.78
CA HIS A 225 -15.04 -16.42 2.46
C HIS A 225 -13.85 -16.92 1.64
N ALA A 226 -12.64 -16.53 2.00
CA ALA A 226 -11.40 -17.00 1.40
C ALA A 226 -10.71 -18.02 2.33
N PRO A 227 -9.89 -18.93 1.78
CA PRO A 227 -9.12 -19.86 2.59
C PRO A 227 -8.17 -19.15 3.57
N GLU A 228 -7.82 -19.86 4.64
CA GLU A 228 -6.87 -19.37 5.64
C GLU A 228 -5.52 -18.99 4.99
N GLY A 229 -4.90 -17.91 5.47
CA GLY A 229 -3.63 -17.40 4.93
C GLY A 229 -3.73 -16.62 3.61
N CYS A 230 -4.91 -16.51 3.00
CA CYS A 230 -5.09 -15.79 1.74
C CYS A 230 -5.49 -14.31 1.90
N VAL A 231 -5.92 -13.85 3.09
CA VAL A 231 -6.46 -12.48 3.30
C VAL A 231 -6.15 -11.87 4.67
#